data_AF-A0A965P8P3-F1
#
_entry.id   AF-A0A965P8P3-F1
#
_cell.length_a   1.000
_cell.length_b   1.000
_cell.length_c   1.000
_cell.angle_alpha   90.00
_cell.angle_beta   90.00
_cell.angle_gamma   90.00
#
_symmetry.space_group_name_H-M   'P 1'
#
loop_
_entity.id
_entity.type
_entity.pdbx_description
1 polymer ?
#
loop_
_entity_poly.entity_id
_entity_poly.type
_entity_poly.pdbx_seq_one_letter_code
_entity_poly.pdbx_strand_id
1 'polypeptide(L)'
;DKFDISKIGSGEGAQAYGHGLYFAESPKVADEYAEKLGAAPVNIVIATKLHGKNPKTILEQMYPNRDESWYKNVIKMAESSEPLKESRHLYEVDLRWPEAAREAADPLSPHHFLDYDKPLGKQAPHIKEAIEKTKSMLPESAMDDLGGDLSLLYGKDVTPNQFINTWEALAGTHAGEKMLHAAGVPGIRYLDAGSRSSGGTSNYVLFSDELAEILKRNDEQLKAKGGSATKSVKKRSKNG
;
A
#
# COMPACT_ATOMS: atom_id res chain seq x y z
N ASP A 1 -16.30 -4.43 -11.15
CA ASP A 1 -15.26 -3.56 -10.58
C ASP A 1 -13.99 -4.34 -10.32
N LYS A 2 -12.88 -3.84 -10.88
CA LYS A 2 -11.49 -4.24 -10.59
C LYS A 2 -10.69 -2.96 -10.35
N PHE A 3 -9.61 -3.01 -9.58
CA PHE A 3 -8.76 -1.83 -9.40
C PHE A 3 -7.93 -1.61 -10.67
N ASP A 4 -7.86 -0.38 -11.17
CA ASP A 4 -6.95 -0.06 -12.27
C ASP A 4 -5.50 -0.02 -11.78
N ILE A 5 -4.73 -1.06 -12.11
CA ILE A 5 -3.31 -1.18 -11.75
C ILE A 5 -2.41 -0.17 -12.49
N SER A 6 -2.87 0.43 -13.60
CA SER A 6 -2.13 1.51 -14.27
C SER A 6 -2.04 2.77 -13.40
N LYS A 7 -2.83 2.83 -12.32
CA LYS A 7 -2.82 3.89 -11.32
C LYS A 7 -1.89 3.60 -10.14
N ILE A 8 -1.22 2.45 -10.08
CA ILE A 8 -0.19 2.19 -9.06
C ILE A 8 0.94 3.22 -9.26
N GLY A 9 1.29 3.95 -8.20
CA GLY A 9 2.21 5.10 -8.26
C GLY A 9 1.55 6.46 -8.56
N SER A 10 0.28 6.50 -8.97
CA SER A 10 -0.50 7.74 -9.13
C SER A 10 -1.36 8.10 -7.92
N GLY A 11 -1.50 7.17 -6.97
CA GLY A 11 -2.15 7.39 -5.69
C GLY A 11 -1.22 8.11 -4.72
N GLU A 12 -1.74 9.11 -4.00
CA GLU A 12 -0.96 9.80 -2.97
C GLU A 12 -0.69 8.85 -1.79
N GLY A 13 0.58 8.64 -1.48
CA GLY A 13 1.06 7.77 -0.41
C GLY A 13 2.56 7.58 -0.54
N ALA A 14 3.31 7.77 0.55
CA ALA A 14 4.74 7.46 0.54
C ALA A 14 4.90 5.94 0.35
N GLN A 15 5.40 5.51 -0.81
CA GLN A 15 5.77 4.12 -1.09
C GLN A 15 7.01 3.74 -0.27
N ALA A 16 6.84 3.62 1.05
CA ALA A 16 7.94 3.44 1.98
C ALA A 16 8.32 1.97 2.22
N TYR A 17 7.46 1.03 1.79
CA TYR A 17 7.55 -0.39 2.13
C TYR A 17 7.51 -1.32 0.90
N GLY A 18 7.55 -0.74 -0.31
CA GLY A 18 7.51 -1.44 -1.59
C GLY A 18 6.48 -0.86 -2.57
N HIS A 19 6.48 -1.37 -3.79
CA HIS A 19 5.57 -0.94 -4.85
C HIS A 19 4.35 -1.88 -4.99
N GLY A 20 3.14 -1.32 -4.87
CA GLY A 20 1.90 -2.08 -5.03
C GLY A 20 0.65 -1.36 -4.49
N LEU A 21 -0.43 -2.11 -4.29
CA LEU A 21 -1.68 -1.59 -3.75
C LEU A 21 -1.65 -1.60 -2.22
N TYR A 22 -1.72 -0.42 -1.60
CA TYR A 22 -1.68 -0.27 -0.15
C TYR A 22 -3.06 -0.45 0.49
N PHE A 23 -3.12 -1.27 1.54
CA PHE A 23 -4.30 -1.53 2.36
C PHE A 23 -3.96 -1.47 3.85
N ALA A 24 -4.90 -1.01 4.66
CA ALA A 24 -4.79 -1.02 6.11
C ALA A 24 -5.84 -1.95 6.72
N GLU A 25 -5.43 -2.78 7.69
CA GLU A 25 -6.35 -3.64 8.42
C GLU A 25 -7.25 -2.85 9.38
N SER A 26 -6.72 -1.78 9.99
CA SER A 26 -7.51 -0.90 10.84
C SER A 26 -8.26 0.15 10.00
N PRO A 27 -9.61 0.22 10.11
CA PRO A 27 -10.37 1.31 9.52
C PRO A 27 -9.87 2.68 9.96
N LYS A 28 -9.50 2.83 11.23
CA LYS A 28 -8.96 4.07 11.78
C LYS A 28 -7.63 4.46 11.13
N VAL A 29 -6.75 3.49 10.87
CA VAL A 29 -5.49 3.76 10.15
C VAL A 29 -5.77 4.16 8.71
N ALA A 30 -6.72 3.51 8.03
CA ALA A 30 -7.15 3.93 6.69
C ALA A 30 -7.70 5.37 6.68
N ASP A 31 -8.45 5.75 7.71
CA ASP A 31 -9.00 7.10 7.88
C ASP A 31 -7.90 8.13 8.20
N GLU A 32 -6.96 7.83 9.10
CA GLU A 32 -5.82 8.70 9.42
C GLU A 32 -4.88 8.90 8.23
N TYR A 33 -4.58 7.83 7.48
CA TYR A 33 -3.86 7.95 6.21
C TYR A 33 -4.64 8.83 5.24
N ALA A 34 -5.96 8.70 5.18
CA ALA A 34 -6.78 9.53 4.32
C ALA A 34 -6.83 11.01 4.72
N GLU A 35 -6.78 11.32 6.02
CA GLU A 35 -6.66 12.70 6.51
C GLU A 35 -5.28 13.29 6.19
N LYS A 36 -4.21 12.50 6.35
CA LYS A 36 -2.83 12.92 6.02
C LYS A 36 -2.62 13.10 4.51
N LEU A 37 -3.21 12.26 3.67
CA LEU A 37 -3.28 12.46 2.22
C LEU A 37 -4.25 13.59 1.83
N GLY A 38 -5.14 13.94 2.76
CA GLY A 38 -5.96 15.14 2.77
C GLY A 38 -5.20 16.44 3.11
N ALA A 39 -3.89 16.40 3.39
CA ALA A 39 -3.12 17.57 3.82
C ALA A 39 -2.67 18.53 2.68
N ALA A 40 -3.07 18.27 1.43
CA ALA A 40 -2.95 19.28 0.39
C ALA A 40 -3.86 20.48 0.73
N PRO A 41 -3.40 21.74 0.62
CA PRO A 41 -4.21 22.93 0.93
C PRO A 41 -5.59 22.94 0.25
N VAL A 42 -5.68 22.42 -0.97
CA VAL A 42 -6.95 22.26 -1.72
C VAL A 42 -7.93 21.34 -0.99
N ASN A 43 -7.45 20.24 -0.41
CA ASN A 43 -8.28 19.29 0.33
C ASN A 43 -8.82 19.87 1.65
N ILE A 44 -8.02 20.71 2.32
CA ILE A 44 -8.44 21.45 3.52
C ILE A 44 -9.61 22.39 3.18
N VAL A 45 -9.54 23.08 2.03
CA VAL A 45 -10.63 23.97 1.59
C VAL A 45 -11.92 23.19 1.37
N ILE A 46 -11.86 22.08 0.64
CA ILE A 46 -13.05 21.30 0.30
C ILE A 46 -13.67 20.68 1.56
N ALA A 47 -12.86 20.12 2.47
CA ALA A 47 -13.34 19.60 3.76
C ALA A 47 -13.97 20.71 4.62
N THR A 48 -13.35 21.88 4.70
CA THR A 48 -13.85 23.02 5.48
C THR A 48 -15.21 23.50 4.95
N LYS A 49 -15.39 23.56 3.63
CA LYS A 49 -16.68 23.90 2.99
C LYS A 49 -17.76 22.84 3.30
N LEU A 50 -17.44 21.55 3.27
CA LEU A 50 -18.39 20.47 3.61
C LEU A 50 -18.93 20.57 5.04
N HIS A 51 -18.13 21.09 5.97
CA HIS A 51 -18.52 21.32 7.35
C HIS A 51 -19.14 22.72 7.58
N GLY A 52 -19.44 23.47 6.51
CA GLY A 52 -20.06 24.81 6.59
C GLY A 52 -19.15 25.89 7.20
N LYS A 53 -17.83 25.65 7.25
CA LYS A 53 -16.85 26.57 7.83
C LYS A 53 -16.19 27.41 6.74
N ASN A 54 -15.56 28.53 7.10
CA ASN A 54 -14.79 29.36 6.17
C ASN A 54 -13.39 28.77 5.92
N PRO A 55 -13.06 28.35 4.69
CA PRO A 55 -11.76 27.80 4.34
C PRO A 55 -10.58 28.72 4.57
N LYS A 56 -10.76 30.03 4.37
CA LYS A 56 -9.67 31.01 4.52
C LYS A 56 -9.13 31.00 5.94
N THR A 57 -10.02 30.99 6.93
CA THR A 57 -9.68 30.99 8.35
C THR A 57 -8.87 29.76 8.75
N ILE A 58 -9.21 28.59 8.21
CA ILE A 58 -8.47 27.35 8.49
C ILE A 58 -7.10 27.34 7.78
N LEU A 59 -7.03 27.83 6.54
CA LEU A 59 -5.77 27.96 5.82
C LEU A 59 -4.80 28.93 6.49
N GLU A 60 -5.28 30.06 7.01
CA GLU A 60 -4.48 31.05 7.75
C GLU A 60 -3.89 30.45 9.04
N GLN A 61 -4.64 29.59 9.74
CA GLN A 61 -4.15 28.89 10.94
C GLN A 61 -3.07 27.85 10.62
N MET A 62 -3.24 27.12 9.52
CA MET A 62 -2.34 26.01 9.15
C MET A 62 -1.11 26.46 8.33
N TYR A 63 -1.25 27.54 7.56
CA TYR A 63 -0.21 28.08 6.68
C TYR A 63 0.02 29.58 6.88
N PRO A 64 0.31 30.05 8.11
CA PRO A 64 0.29 31.48 8.46
C PRO A 64 1.27 32.36 7.67
N ASN A 65 2.29 31.76 7.05
CA ASN A 65 3.34 32.46 6.30
C ASN A 65 3.08 32.55 4.79
N ARG A 66 1.83 32.40 4.34
CA ARG A 66 1.43 32.52 2.93
C ARG A 66 0.78 33.87 2.65
N ASP A 67 0.94 34.34 1.42
CA ASP A 67 0.33 35.59 0.96
C ASP A 67 -1.13 35.42 0.51
N GLU A 68 -1.84 36.54 0.36
CA GLU A 68 -3.26 36.58 -0.04
C GLU A 68 -3.50 35.90 -1.40
N SER A 69 -2.55 35.98 -2.33
CA SER A 69 -2.68 35.37 -3.66
C SER A 69 -2.64 33.85 -3.58
N TRP A 70 -1.82 33.30 -2.68
CA TRP A 70 -1.74 31.87 -2.43
C TRP A 70 -3.06 31.32 -1.90
N TYR A 71 -3.67 31.96 -0.90
CA TYR A 71 -4.97 31.52 -0.36
C TYR A 71 -6.07 31.56 -1.42
N LYS A 72 -6.15 32.65 -2.21
CA LYS A 72 -7.12 32.79 -3.31
C LYS A 72 -6.94 31.69 -4.36
N ASN A 73 -5.69 31.39 -4.73
CA ASN A 73 -5.40 30.34 -5.71
C ASN A 73 -5.80 28.96 -5.20
N VAL A 74 -5.50 28.62 -3.95
CA VAL A 74 -5.91 27.34 -3.35
C VAL A 74 -7.42 27.20 -3.27
N ILE A 75 -8.13 28.27 -2.87
CA ILE A 75 -9.60 28.28 -2.81
C ILE A 75 -10.21 28.16 -4.22
N LYS A 76 -9.65 28.87 -5.20
CA LYS A 76 -10.08 28.78 -6.60
C LYS A 76 -9.84 27.39 -7.18
N MET A 77 -8.68 26.79 -6.91
CA MET A 77 -8.37 25.41 -7.30
C MET A 77 -9.36 24.42 -6.69
N ALA A 78 -9.75 24.63 -5.43
CA ALA A 78 -10.77 23.85 -4.72
C ALA A 78 -12.19 24.02 -5.28
N GLU A 79 -12.51 25.19 -5.83
CA GLU A 79 -13.81 25.46 -6.49
C GLU A 79 -13.89 24.88 -7.89
N SER A 80 -12.75 24.79 -8.58
CA SER A 80 -12.63 24.18 -9.90
C SER A 80 -12.37 22.66 -9.84
N SER A 81 -12.21 22.08 -8.66
CA SER A 81 -12.07 20.63 -8.50
C SER A 81 -13.43 19.99 -8.24
N GLU A 82 -13.64 18.80 -8.80
CA GLU A 82 -14.83 18.00 -8.46
C GLU A 82 -14.91 17.78 -6.93
N PRO A 83 -16.11 17.82 -6.33
CA PRO A 83 -16.26 17.64 -4.90
C PRO A 83 -15.58 16.35 -4.42
N LEU A 84 -14.74 16.44 -3.38
CA LEU A 84 -14.05 15.28 -2.80
C LEU A 84 -14.96 14.15 -2.33
N LYS A 85 -16.27 14.40 -2.18
CA LYS A 85 -17.27 13.37 -1.91
C LYS A 85 -17.38 12.36 -3.04
N GLU A 86 -17.18 12.79 -4.29
CA GLU A 86 -17.31 11.91 -5.46
C GLU A 86 -15.96 11.30 -5.89
N SER A 87 -14.84 11.98 -5.65
CA SER A 87 -13.49 11.50 -6.05
C SER A 87 -12.75 10.67 -4.99
N ARG A 88 -13.25 10.55 -3.75
CA ARG A 88 -12.65 9.68 -2.73
C ARG A 88 -13.50 8.44 -2.51
N HIS A 89 -13.06 7.32 -3.06
CA HIS A 89 -13.67 6.03 -2.76
C HIS A 89 -12.93 5.35 -1.62
N LEU A 90 -13.63 5.09 -0.51
CA LEU A 90 -13.19 4.14 0.50
C LEU A 90 -13.65 2.75 0.08
N TYR A 91 -12.71 1.87 -0.24
CA TYR A 91 -13.01 0.48 -0.55
C TYR A 91 -12.77 -0.37 0.70
N GLU A 92 -13.77 -1.17 1.06
CA GLU A 92 -13.56 -2.33 1.92
C GLU A 92 -13.37 -3.54 1.00
N VAL A 93 -12.26 -4.25 1.15
CA VAL A 93 -11.93 -5.41 0.33
C VAL A 93 -11.74 -6.65 1.18
N ASP A 94 -12.02 -7.80 0.59
CA ASP A 94 -11.61 -9.10 1.09
C ASP A 94 -10.30 -9.50 0.43
N LEU A 95 -9.27 -9.79 1.24
CA LEU A 95 -8.03 -10.35 0.71
C LEU A 95 -8.21 -11.85 0.53
N ARG A 96 -8.08 -12.33 -0.72
CA ARG A 96 -8.28 -13.75 -1.08
C ARG A 96 -7.46 -14.13 -2.29
N TRP A 97 -7.13 -15.41 -2.43
CA TRP A 97 -6.62 -15.94 -3.69
C TRP A 97 -7.71 -15.87 -4.77
N PRO A 98 -7.38 -15.50 -6.01
CA PRO A 98 -8.34 -15.51 -7.12
C PRO A 98 -8.78 -16.92 -7.49
N GLU A 99 -7.92 -17.91 -7.30
CA GLU A 99 -8.23 -19.32 -7.52
C GLU A 99 -8.98 -19.91 -6.32
N ALA A 100 -10.25 -20.29 -6.52
CA ALA A 100 -11.11 -20.78 -5.44
C ALA A 100 -10.59 -22.07 -4.77
N ALA A 101 -9.96 -22.97 -5.53
CA ALA A 101 -9.40 -24.20 -4.97
C ALA A 101 -8.21 -23.90 -4.03
N ARG A 102 -7.34 -22.95 -4.42
CA ARG A 102 -6.25 -22.47 -3.58
C ARG A 102 -6.78 -21.80 -2.32
N GLU A 103 -7.74 -20.89 -2.46
CA GLU A 103 -8.37 -20.20 -1.33
C GLU A 103 -9.05 -21.16 -0.35
N ALA A 104 -9.67 -22.23 -0.85
CA ALA A 104 -10.28 -23.25 0.00
C ALA A 104 -9.26 -24.11 0.74
N ALA A 105 -8.09 -24.37 0.13
CA ALA A 105 -7.05 -25.21 0.71
C ALA A 105 -6.19 -24.45 1.74
N ASP A 106 -5.80 -23.22 1.42
CA ASP A 106 -5.00 -22.34 2.29
C ASP A 106 -5.40 -20.87 2.07
N PRO A 107 -6.42 -20.38 2.81
CA PRO A 107 -6.95 -19.03 2.63
C PRO A 107 -5.87 -17.95 2.75
N LEU A 108 -5.93 -16.96 1.84
CA LEU A 108 -4.97 -15.86 1.87
C LEU A 108 -5.01 -15.17 3.25
N SER A 109 -3.84 -15.13 3.88
CA SER A 109 -3.73 -14.74 5.29
C SER A 109 -2.31 -14.27 5.59
N PRO A 110 -2.07 -13.60 6.74
CA PRO A 110 -0.82 -12.87 6.99
C PRO A 110 0.47 -13.66 6.80
N HIS A 111 0.45 -14.97 7.02
CA HIS A 111 1.63 -15.82 6.90
C HIS A 111 2.14 -15.94 5.46
N HIS A 112 1.28 -15.69 4.47
CA HIS A 112 1.60 -15.71 3.04
C HIS A 112 2.35 -14.48 2.54
N PHE A 113 2.46 -13.41 3.34
CA PHE A 113 3.09 -12.15 2.93
C PHE A 113 4.53 -12.09 3.43
N LEU A 114 5.38 -11.39 2.69
CA LEU A 114 6.71 -11.02 3.18
C LEU A 114 6.55 -10.08 4.39
N ASP A 115 7.05 -10.47 5.56
CA ASP A 115 6.94 -9.68 6.79
C ASP A 115 8.06 -8.63 6.82
N TYR A 116 7.74 -7.37 6.54
CA TYR A 116 8.72 -6.29 6.42
C TYR A 116 9.55 -6.08 7.70
N ASP A 117 8.96 -6.39 8.85
CA ASP A 117 9.57 -6.18 10.17
C ASP A 117 10.47 -7.37 10.58
N LYS A 118 10.67 -8.38 9.72
CA LYS A 118 11.54 -9.54 9.97
C LYS A 118 12.64 -9.67 8.90
N PRO A 119 13.89 -9.97 9.28
CA PRO A 119 14.93 -10.29 8.31
C PRO A 119 14.60 -11.62 7.57
N LEU A 120 15.21 -11.85 6.41
CA LEU A 120 14.90 -12.99 5.53
C LEU A 120 15.00 -14.33 6.28
N GLY A 121 16.00 -14.48 7.15
CA GLY A 121 16.21 -15.68 7.97
C GLY A 121 15.13 -15.94 9.02
N LYS A 122 14.23 -14.99 9.30
CA LYS A 122 13.10 -15.11 10.23
C LYS A 122 11.73 -15.13 9.56
N GLN A 123 11.69 -15.14 8.23
CA GLN A 123 10.45 -15.28 7.46
C GLN A 123 9.82 -16.67 7.62
N ALA A 124 8.54 -16.81 7.25
CA ALA A 124 7.88 -18.11 7.20
C ALA A 124 8.61 -19.05 6.19
N PRO A 125 8.60 -20.38 6.40
CA PRO A 125 9.35 -21.32 5.55
C PRO A 125 9.07 -21.15 4.04
N HIS A 126 7.80 -21.08 3.65
CA HIS A 126 7.42 -20.91 2.23
C HIS A 126 7.84 -19.54 1.65
N ILE A 127 7.98 -18.50 2.48
CA ILE A 127 8.51 -17.19 2.05
C ILE A 127 10.01 -17.27 1.83
N LYS A 128 10.75 -17.99 2.68
CA LYS A 128 12.18 -18.26 2.47
C LYS A 128 12.39 -19.03 1.18
N GLU A 129 11.55 -20.04 0.91
CA GLU A 129 11.59 -20.80 -0.34
C GLU A 129 11.31 -19.90 -1.55
N ALA A 130 10.34 -18.99 -1.46
CA ALA A 130 10.06 -18.03 -2.53
C ALA A 130 11.24 -17.08 -2.77
N ILE A 131 11.86 -16.55 -1.72
CA ILE A 131 13.09 -15.75 -1.80
C ILE A 131 14.22 -16.55 -2.46
N GLU A 132 14.42 -17.81 -2.07
CA GLU A 132 15.45 -18.66 -2.66
C GLU A 132 15.20 -18.91 -4.17
N LYS A 133 13.94 -19.08 -4.58
CA LYS A 133 13.58 -19.21 -6.00
C LYS A 133 13.99 -18.01 -6.84
N THR A 134 14.06 -16.80 -6.26
CA THR A 134 14.47 -15.60 -7.02
C THR A 134 15.93 -15.67 -7.48
N LYS A 135 16.78 -16.52 -6.88
CA LYS A 135 18.17 -16.73 -7.34
C LYS A 135 18.25 -17.14 -8.80
N SER A 136 17.29 -17.94 -9.26
CA SER A 136 17.20 -18.38 -10.66
C SER A 136 16.84 -17.26 -11.64
N MET A 137 16.42 -16.10 -11.13
CA MET A 137 16.01 -14.93 -11.90
C MET A 137 17.07 -13.82 -11.89
N LEU A 138 18.24 -14.05 -11.28
CA LEU A 138 19.30 -13.06 -11.19
C LEU A 138 19.84 -12.72 -12.58
N PRO A 139 20.13 -11.44 -12.87
CA PRO A 139 20.92 -11.07 -14.03
C PRO A 139 22.27 -11.79 -14.03
N GLU A 140 22.82 -12.10 -15.21
CA GLU A 140 24.12 -12.76 -15.33
C GLU A 140 25.24 -11.97 -14.64
N SER A 141 25.17 -10.63 -14.64
CA SER A 141 26.14 -9.74 -13.97
C SER A 141 26.01 -9.69 -12.45
N ALA A 142 24.93 -10.22 -11.86
CA ALA A 142 24.60 -9.97 -10.47
C ALA A 142 25.68 -10.45 -9.48
N MET A 143 26.39 -11.52 -9.81
CA MET A 143 27.49 -12.00 -8.98
C MET A 143 28.64 -11.01 -8.95
N ASP A 144 29.02 -10.46 -10.10
CA ASP A 144 30.10 -9.47 -10.20
C ASP A 144 29.68 -8.12 -9.59
N ASP A 145 28.44 -7.69 -9.83
CA ASP A 145 27.87 -6.45 -9.29
C ASP A 145 27.79 -6.47 -7.74
N LEU A 146 27.67 -7.66 -7.15
CA LEU A 146 27.69 -7.88 -5.71
C LEU A 146 29.09 -8.21 -5.16
N GLY A 147 30.15 -8.04 -5.97
CA GLY A 147 31.52 -8.30 -5.54
C GLY A 147 31.80 -9.77 -5.19
N GLY A 148 31.06 -10.70 -5.80
CA GLY A 148 31.17 -12.14 -5.55
C GLY A 148 30.46 -12.63 -4.28
N ASP A 149 29.69 -11.78 -3.59
CA ASP A 149 29.03 -12.12 -2.33
C ASP A 149 27.49 -12.01 -2.41
N LEU A 150 26.83 -13.11 -2.76
CA LEU A 150 25.37 -13.21 -2.74
C LEU A 150 24.77 -13.10 -1.33
N SER A 151 25.55 -13.19 -0.26
CA SER A 151 25.02 -13.01 1.10
C SER A 151 24.55 -11.58 1.36
N LEU A 152 25.03 -10.61 0.57
CA LEU A 152 24.53 -9.23 0.57
C LEU A 152 23.05 -9.14 0.17
N LEU A 153 22.57 -10.11 -0.63
CA LEU A 153 21.19 -10.18 -1.09
C LEU A 153 20.37 -11.28 -0.37
N TYR A 154 20.98 -12.41 -0.05
CA TYR A 154 20.28 -13.60 0.49
C TYR A 154 20.68 -13.98 1.92
N GLY A 155 21.51 -13.18 2.58
CA GLY A 155 21.93 -13.44 3.95
C GLY A 155 20.76 -13.49 4.93
N LYS A 156 20.90 -14.30 5.98
CA LYS A 156 19.84 -14.49 7.00
C LYS A 156 19.41 -13.19 7.69
N ASP A 157 20.31 -12.21 7.78
CA ASP A 157 20.11 -10.92 8.44
C ASP A 157 19.73 -9.81 7.45
N VAL A 158 19.68 -10.11 6.15
CA VAL A 158 19.18 -9.17 5.13
C VAL A 158 17.74 -8.80 5.47
N THR A 159 17.44 -7.51 5.42
CA THR A 159 16.09 -6.99 5.62
C THR A 159 15.31 -6.98 4.30
N PRO A 160 13.98 -7.05 4.33
CA PRO A 160 13.14 -6.88 3.14
C PRO A 160 13.46 -5.62 2.33
N ASN A 161 13.74 -4.50 3.00
CA ASN A 161 14.17 -3.26 2.34
C ASN A 161 15.49 -3.41 1.57
N GLN A 162 16.50 -4.04 2.19
CA GLN A 162 17.77 -4.30 1.51
C GLN A 162 17.57 -5.22 0.31
N PHE A 163 16.82 -6.30 0.49
CA PHE A 163 16.51 -7.24 -0.60
C PHE A 163 15.85 -6.53 -1.80
N ILE A 164 14.82 -5.73 -1.55
CA ILE A 164 14.09 -5.01 -2.60
C ILE A 164 15.00 -4.00 -3.31
N ASN A 165 15.73 -3.17 -2.56
CA ASN A 165 16.59 -2.13 -3.14
C ASN A 165 17.79 -2.71 -3.91
N THR A 166 18.36 -3.82 -3.42
CA THR A 166 19.45 -4.51 -4.14
C THR A 166 18.93 -5.11 -5.45
N TRP A 167 17.76 -5.74 -5.46
CA TRP A 167 17.14 -6.19 -6.71
C TRP A 167 16.86 -5.03 -7.67
N GLU A 168 16.38 -3.89 -7.17
CA GLU A 168 16.15 -2.71 -7.99
C GLU A 168 17.44 -2.19 -8.63
N ALA A 169 18.55 -2.18 -7.89
CA ALA A 169 19.86 -1.81 -8.42
C ALA A 169 20.34 -2.78 -9.51
N LEU A 170 20.07 -4.08 -9.36
CA LEU A 170 20.52 -5.13 -10.27
C LEU A 170 19.67 -5.24 -11.56
N ALA A 171 18.36 -5.07 -11.45
CA ALA A 171 17.42 -5.43 -12.51
C ALA A 171 16.38 -4.34 -12.82
N GLY A 172 16.57 -3.14 -12.26
CA GLY A 172 15.75 -1.96 -12.53
C GLY A 172 14.53 -1.82 -11.64
N THR A 173 13.76 -0.75 -11.88
CA THR A 173 12.68 -0.27 -11.01
C THR A 173 11.70 -1.38 -10.60
N HIS A 174 11.50 -1.52 -9.29
CA HIS A 174 10.59 -2.50 -8.66
C HIS A 174 10.93 -3.97 -8.93
N ALA A 175 12.17 -4.28 -9.29
CA ALA A 175 12.56 -5.67 -9.59
C ALA A 175 12.38 -6.58 -8.37
N GLY A 176 12.63 -6.10 -7.15
CA GLY A 176 12.47 -6.92 -5.93
C GLY A 176 11.05 -7.43 -5.76
N GLU A 177 10.06 -6.55 -5.89
CA GLU A 177 8.64 -6.91 -5.83
C GLU A 177 8.22 -7.81 -6.98
N LYS A 178 8.70 -7.52 -8.20
CA LYS A 178 8.43 -8.35 -9.38
C LYS A 178 8.94 -9.78 -9.20
N MET A 179 10.16 -9.95 -8.70
CA MET A 179 10.75 -11.28 -8.48
C MET A 179 10.04 -12.03 -7.35
N LEU A 180 9.70 -11.34 -6.26
CA LEU A 180 8.89 -11.93 -5.18
C LEU A 180 7.52 -12.39 -5.69
N HIS A 181 6.84 -11.55 -6.49
CA HIS A 181 5.57 -11.89 -7.09
C HIS A 181 5.68 -13.08 -8.04
N ALA A 182 6.68 -13.10 -8.92
CA ALA A 182 6.96 -14.23 -9.80
C ALA A 182 7.28 -15.52 -9.04
N ALA A 183 7.88 -15.41 -7.84
CA ALA A 183 8.14 -16.53 -6.95
C ALA A 183 6.93 -16.95 -6.10
N GLY A 184 5.79 -16.29 -6.24
CA GLY A 184 4.52 -16.65 -5.60
C GLY A 184 4.21 -15.88 -4.31
N VAL A 185 4.98 -14.85 -3.97
CA VAL A 185 4.68 -13.97 -2.83
C VAL A 185 3.60 -12.96 -3.26
N PRO A 186 2.43 -12.89 -2.59
CA PRO A 186 1.31 -12.02 -2.95
C PRO A 186 1.58 -10.53 -2.65
N GLY A 187 2.52 -10.24 -1.76
CA GLY A 187 2.78 -8.89 -1.31
C GLY A 187 3.60 -8.81 -0.03
N ILE A 188 3.60 -7.62 0.55
CA ILE A 188 4.33 -7.29 1.78
C ILE A 188 3.33 -6.97 2.88
N ARG A 189 3.62 -7.43 4.09
CA ARG A 189 2.91 -7.06 5.32
C ARG A 189 3.86 -6.27 6.21
N TYR A 190 3.38 -5.22 6.84
CA TYR A 190 4.16 -4.43 7.80
C TYR A 190 3.28 -3.91 8.94
N LEU A 191 3.86 -3.75 10.13
CA LEU A 191 3.16 -3.17 11.27
C LEU A 191 2.92 -1.67 11.07
N ASP A 192 1.76 -1.18 11.51
CA ASP A 192 1.56 0.27 11.59
C ASP A 192 2.47 0.91 12.66
N ALA A 193 2.75 2.21 12.51
CA ALA A 193 3.71 2.93 13.34
C ALA A 193 3.34 2.95 14.84
N GLY A 194 2.05 2.85 15.18
CA GLY A 194 1.57 2.78 16.57
C GLY A 194 1.59 1.36 17.16
N SER A 195 1.72 0.34 16.32
CA SER A 195 1.60 -1.08 16.68
C SER A 195 2.92 -1.80 16.92
N ARG A 196 4.06 -1.15 16.61
CA ARG A 196 5.41 -1.73 16.78
C ARG A 196 5.80 -1.98 18.23
N SER A 197 5.14 -1.35 19.20
CA SER A 197 5.37 -1.53 20.64
C SER A 197 4.34 -2.41 21.34
N SER A 198 3.24 -2.79 20.67
CA SER A 198 2.06 -3.41 21.32
C SER A 198 1.40 -4.55 20.54
N GLY A 199 1.92 -4.93 19.35
CA GLY A 199 1.40 -6.06 18.57
C GLY A 199 0.05 -5.78 17.91
N GLY A 200 -0.16 -4.56 17.40
CA GLY A 200 -1.43 -4.12 16.81
C GLY A 200 -1.63 -4.46 15.32
N THR A 201 -2.28 -3.56 14.58
CA THR A 201 -2.76 -3.84 13.21
C THR A 201 -1.67 -3.82 12.16
N SER A 202 -1.92 -4.53 11.06
CA SER A 202 -0.99 -4.63 9.94
C SER A 202 -1.51 -3.87 8.73
N ASN A 203 -0.57 -3.39 7.93
CA ASN A 203 -0.81 -2.86 6.60
C ASN A 203 -0.24 -3.83 5.57
N TYR A 204 -0.76 -3.77 4.36
CA TYR A 204 -0.40 -4.66 3.27
C TYR A 204 -0.09 -3.86 2.00
N VAL A 205 0.91 -4.30 1.26
CA VAL A 205 1.21 -3.87 -0.11
C VAL A 205 0.97 -5.10 -0.99
N LEU A 206 -0.13 -5.11 -1.75
CA LEU A 206 -0.42 -6.22 -2.68
C LEU A 206 0.28 -6.00 -4.01
N PHE A 207 0.89 -7.05 -4.56
CA PHE A 207 1.53 -7.00 -5.86
C PHE A 207 0.56 -7.19 -7.03
N SER A 208 -0.67 -7.64 -6.76
CA SER A 208 -1.75 -7.81 -7.74
C SER A 208 -3.09 -7.33 -7.18
N ASP A 209 -3.93 -6.75 -8.04
CA ASP A 209 -5.31 -6.36 -7.73
C ASP A 209 -6.25 -7.56 -7.60
N GLU A 210 -5.94 -8.67 -8.26
CA GLU A 210 -6.74 -9.90 -8.22
C GLU A 210 -6.82 -10.53 -6.82
N LEU A 211 -5.94 -10.09 -5.91
CA LEU A 211 -5.92 -10.50 -4.51
C LEU A 211 -6.93 -9.74 -3.65
N ALA A 212 -7.57 -8.69 -4.18
CA ALA A 212 -8.48 -7.81 -3.46
C ALA A 212 -9.87 -7.84 -4.09
N GLU A 213 -10.81 -8.53 -3.44
CA GLU A 213 -12.22 -8.50 -3.84
C GLU A 213 -12.94 -7.33 -3.17
N ILE A 214 -13.46 -6.38 -3.96
CA ILE A 214 -14.21 -5.24 -3.42
C ILE A 214 -15.54 -5.73 -2.83
N LEU A 215 -15.72 -5.50 -1.53
CA LEU A 215 -16.96 -5.78 -0.81
C LEU A 215 -17.86 -4.54 -0.71
N LYS A 216 -17.25 -3.38 -0.44
CA LYS A 216 -17.95 -2.10 -0.31
C LYS A 216 -17.21 -0.99 -1.05
N ARG A 217 -17.98 -0.02 -1.53
CA ARG A 217 -17.48 1.28 -2.00
C ARG A 217 -18.22 2.35 -1.22
N ASN A 218 -17.48 3.10 -0.40
CA ASN A 218 -18.02 4.02 0.59
C ASN A 218 -19.01 3.28 1.52
N ASP A 219 -20.23 3.80 1.65
CA ASP A 219 -21.28 3.21 2.49
C ASP A 219 -22.14 2.18 1.73
N GLU A 220 -21.86 1.94 0.44
CA GLU A 220 -22.61 1.01 -0.40
C GLU A 220 -21.99 -0.40 -0.37
N GLN A 221 -22.82 -1.40 -0.05
CA GLN A 221 -22.45 -2.81 -0.13
C GLN A 221 -22.56 -3.29 -1.58
N LEU A 222 -21.44 -3.75 -2.16
CA LEU A 222 -21.39 -4.26 -3.53
C LEU A 222 -21.44 -5.79 -3.57
N LYS A 223 -20.84 -6.48 -2.59
CA LYS A 223 -20.80 -7.95 -2.50
C LYS A 223 -20.86 -8.44 -1.06
N ALA A 224 -21.52 -9.56 -0.80
CA ALA A 224 -21.47 -10.21 0.51
C ALA A 224 -20.07 -10.78 0.80
N LYS A 225 -19.66 -10.77 2.07
CA LYS A 225 -18.38 -11.35 2.48
C LYS A 225 -18.42 -12.87 2.27
N GLY A 226 -17.41 -13.42 1.59
CA GLY A 226 -17.28 -14.86 1.41
C GLY A 226 -17.13 -15.56 2.75
N GLY A 227 -17.86 -16.65 2.97
CA GLY A 227 -17.81 -17.43 4.20
C GLY A 227 -16.47 -18.16 4.38
N SER A 228 -15.46 -17.47 4.87
CA SER A 228 -14.26 -18.01 5.52
C SER A 228 -13.67 -16.90 6.40
N ALA A 229 -12.70 -17.22 7.24
CA ALA A 229 -12.07 -16.30 8.20
C ALA A 229 -11.19 -15.22 7.52
N THR A 230 -11.68 -14.61 6.44
CA THR A 230 -10.96 -13.62 5.65
C THR A 230 -10.97 -12.25 6.33
N LYS A 231 -9.81 -11.59 6.28
CA LYS A 231 -9.63 -10.25 6.86
C LYS A 231 -10.14 -9.22 5.86
N SER A 232 -11.16 -8.46 6.28
CA SER A 232 -11.56 -7.25 5.55
C SER A 232 -10.50 -6.18 5.80
N VAL A 233 -9.93 -5.58 4.75
CA VAL A 233 -9.00 -4.46 4.85
C VAL A 233 -9.52 -3.27 4.03
N LYS A 234 -9.08 -2.06 4.34
CA LYS A 234 -9.56 -0.85 3.67
C LYS A 234 -8.47 -0.17 2.83
N LYS A 235 -8.86 0.39 1.69
CA LYS A 235 -8.03 1.24 0.83
C LYS A 235 -8.83 2.45 0.36
N ARG A 236 -8.19 3.62 0.31
CA ARG A 236 -8.78 4.82 -0.30
C ARG A 236 -8.12 5.09 -1.64
N SER A 237 -8.90 5.33 -2.70
CA SER A 237 -8.38 5.74 -4.01
C SER A 237 -8.93 7.12 -4.41
N LYS A 238 -8.09 7.94 -5.07
CA LYS A 238 -8.50 9.19 -5.74
C LYS A 238 -9.03 8.98 -7.17
N ASN A 239 -8.66 7.86 -7.79
CA ASN A 239 -9.10 7.48 -9.13
C ASN A 239 -9.64 6.06 -9.06
N GLY A 240 -10.94 5.89 -9.27
CA GLY A 240 -11.56 4.59 -9.53
C GLY A 240 -11.11 4.06 -10.88
#